data_AF-A0A847RRC3-F1
#
_entry.id   AF-A0A847RRC3-F1
#
_cell.length_a   1.000
_cell.length_b   1.000
_cell.length_c   1.000
_cell.angle_alpha   90.00
_cell.angle_beta   90.00
_cell.angle_gamma   90.00
#
_symmetry.space_group_name_H-M   'P 1'
#
loop_
_entity.id
_entity.type
_entity.pdbx_description
1 polymer ?
#
loop_
_entity_poly.entity_id
_entity_poly.type
_entity_poly.pdbx_seq_one_letter_code
_entity_poly.pdbx_strand_id
1 'polypeptide(L)'
;MKIFSLPTVLLLCCLLTGIRLTTAAQTQDSTNNRGRWGVEGRADKISDKISRKVGLNRDQYQQIYTINTDIIRRKDAIHANTGLSKKERMQQLKALESERSQRFKTVLTASQYKKWNDWEMSKKEHLEEKMEKKRQRKQATRP
;
A
#
# COMPACT_ATOMS: atom_id res chain seq x y z
N MET A 1 66.23 -33.62 18.69
CA MET A 1 66.72 -33.68 20.08
C MET A 1 65.83 -32.81 20.94
N LYS A 2 65.36 -33.35 22.09
CA LYS A 2 64.98 -32.65 23.33
C LYS A 2 63.71 -31.75 23.30
N ILE A 3 62.75 -31.73 24.23
CA ILE A 3 62.19 -32.58 25.32
C ILE A 3 60.78 -31.94 25.57
N PHE A 4 59.75 -32.73 25.89
CA PHE A 4 58.44 -32.27 26.39
C PHE A 4 58.50 -31.80 27.87
N SER A 5 57.74 -30.77 28.27
CA SER A 5 57.02 -30.64 29.56
C SER A 5 56.46 -29.22 29.75
N LEU A 6 55.14 -28.96 29.80
CA LEU A 6 54.13 -29.17 30.88
C LEU A 6 53.71 -27.79 31.49
N PRO A 7 52.47 -27.63 31.99
CA PRO A 7 51.49 -26.74 31.36
C PRO A 7 50.92 -25.67 32.31
N THR A 8 50.47 -24.54 31.76
CA THR A 8 49.56 -23.63 32.48
C THR A 8 48.19 -23.67 31.85
N VAL A 9 47.33 -24.41 32.54
CA VAL A 9 45.88 -24.40 32.44
C VAL A 9 45.36 -22.97 32.60
N LEU A 10 44.75 -22.44 31.55
CA LEU A 10 43.67 -21.45 31.61
C LEU A 10 42.85 -21.67 30.33
N LEU A 11 41.72 -22.39 30.37
CA LEU A 11 40.39 -21.85 30.71
C LEU A 11 40.08 -20.68 29.74
N LEU A 12 39.11 -20.68 28.83
CA LEU A 12 37.87 -21.45 28.63
C LEU A 12 37.22 -20.86 27.34
N CYS A 13 36.32 -21.63 26.73
CA CYS A 13 35.30 -21.21 25.75
C CYS A 13 35.67 -21.05 24.27
N CYS A 14 35.51 -22.17 23.56
CA CYS A 14 34.95 -22.25 22.21
C CYS A 14 33.71 -21.35 22.03
N LEU A 15 33.58 -20.70 20.86
CA LEU A 15 32.32 -20.30 20.17
C LEU A 15 32.72 -19.51 18.89
N LEU A 16 33.05 -20.16 17.77
CA LEU A 16 32.16 -20.60 16.68
C LEU A 16 30.94 -19.70 16.38
N THR A 17 31.00 -19.11 15.18
CA THR A 17 29.94 -18.94 14.16
C THR A 17 28.96 -17.77 14.23
N GLY A 18 28.93 -16.99 13.13
CA GLY A 18 27.69 -16.69 12.43
C GLY A 18 27.10 -15.30 12.60
N ILE A 19 27.76 -14.26 12.07
CA ILE A 19 27.11 -12.96 11.84
C ILE A 19 26.20 -13.09 10.61
N ARG A 20 24.92 -13.42 10.82
CA ARG A 20 23.87 -13.15 9.83
C ARG A 20 23.38 -11.73 10.03
N LEU A 21 23.74 -10.84 9.10
CA LEU A 21 23.09 -9.53 8.94
C LEU A 21 21.66 -9.79 8.46
N THR A 22 20.71 -9.92 9.38
CA THR A 22 19.29 -9.72 9.07
C THR A 22 19.02 -8.22 9.11
N THR A 23 19.06 -7.56 7.95
CA THR A 23 18.44 -6.25 7.77
C THR A 23 16.93 -6.43 7.91
N ALA A 24 16.43 -6.35 9.15
CA ALA A 24 15.04 -6.02 9.37
C ALA A 24 14.86 -4.59 8.82
N ALA A 25 14.31 -4.49 7.62
CA ALA A 25 13.81 -3.23 7.10
C ALA A 25 12.77 -2.73 8.11
N GLN A 26 13.18 -1.79 8.97
CA GLN A 26 12.29 -1.12 9.89
C GLN A 26 11.30 -0.33 9.03
N THR A 27 10.12 -0.89 8.83
CA THR A 27 8.98 -0.15 8.29
C THR A 27 8.73 0.98 9.27
N GLN A 28 9.16 2.18 8.89
CA GLN A 28 8.87 3.41 9.58
C GLN A 28 7.36 3.56 9.61
N ASP A 29 6.75 3.14 10.72
CA ASP A 29 5.32 3.29 10.95
C ASP A 29 5.05 4.79 10.91
N SER A 30 4.50 5.25 9.79
CA SER A 30 4.24 6.66 9.54
C SER A 30 2.98 7.02 10.29
N THR A 31 3.06 7.03 11.63
CA THR A 31 2.02 7.50 12.54
C THR A 31 1.93 9.03 12.50
N ASN A 32 1.94 9.61 11.30
CA ASN A 32 1.62 11.02 11.13
C ASN A 32 0.13 11.12 10.75
N ASN A 33 -0.66 11.26 11.81
CA ASN A 33 -2.11 11.49 11.88
C ASN A 33 -2.70 12.20 10.64
N ARG A 34 -3.23 11.44 9.67
CA ARG A 34 -4.00 11.98 8.53
C ARG A 34 -5.36 11.30 8.44
N GLY A 35 -6.28 11.78 9.27
CA GLY A 35 -7.70 11.42 9.29
C GLY A 35 -8.08 10.52 10.46
N ARG A 36 -9.38 10.49 10.79
CA ARG A 36 -9.95 9.69 11.91
C ARG A 36 -9.46 8.23 11.90
N TRP A 37 -9.07 7.67 10.75
CA TRP A 37 -8.75 6.25 10.55
C TRP A 37 -7.33 6.08 9.99
N GLY A 38 -6.57 5.13 10.57
CA GLY A 38 -5.24 4.71 10.09
C GLY A 38 -5.26 4.00 8.72
N VAL A 39 -4.12 3.45 8.30
CA VAL A 39 -4.01 2.70 7.03
C VAL A 39 -4.97 1.52 7.04
N GLU A 40 -4.96 0.75 8.12
CA GLU A 40 -5.71 -0.50 8.29
C GLU A 40 -7.21 -0.22 8.26
N GLY A 41 -7.66 0.81 8.98
CA GLY A 41 -9.08 1.21 8.97
C GLY A 41 -9.54 1.75 7.61
N ARG A 42 -8.68 2.44 6.86
CA ARG A 42 -8.99 2.86 5.48
C ARG A 42 -9.03 1.65 4.53
N ALA A 43 -8.11 0.70 4.68
CA ALA A 43 -8.06 -0.52 3.89
C ALA A 43 -9.32 -1.36 4.11
N ASP A 44 -9.68 -1.57 5.38
CA ASP A 44 -10.90 -2.25 5.81
C ASP A 44 -12.14 -1.64 5.13
N LYS A 45 -12.34 -0.32 5.28
CA LYS A 45 -13.48 0.40 4.67
C LYS A 45 -13.61 0.18 3.16
N ILE A 46 -12.48 0.24 2.46
CA ILE A 46 -12.46 0.13 1.00
C ILE A 46 -12.74 -1.31 0.60
N SER A 47 -12.12 -2.28 1.26
CA SER A 47 -12.36 -3.71 1.05
C SER A 47 -13.81 -4.09 1.31
N ASP A 48 -14.40 -3.58 2.40
CA ASP A 48 -15.81 -3.71 2.73
C ASP A 48 -16.73 -3.20 1.63
N LYS A 49 -16.40 -2.02 1.09
CA LYS A 49 -17.18 -1.43 0.01
C LYS A 49 -17.08 -2.26 -1.27
N ILE A 50 -15.89 -2.74 -1.61
CA ILE A 50 -15.68 -3.63 -2.76
C ILE A 50 -16.45 -4.93 -2.56
N SER A 51 -16.34 -5.54 -1.37
CA SER A 51 -17.05 -6.76 -0.97
C SER A 51 -18.54 -6.66 -1.24
N ARG A 52 -19.19 -5.59 -0.75
CA ARG A 52 -20.62 -5.38 -1.00
C ARG A 52 -20.98 -5.12 -2.46
N LYS A 53 -20.06 -4.58 -3.26
CA LYS A 53 -20.34 -4.23 -4.67
C LYS A 53 -20.15 -5.38 -5.63
N VAL A 54 -19.18 -6.27 -5.37
CA VAL A 54 -18.90 -7.38 -6.29
C VAL A 54 -19.21 -8.75 -5.70
N GLY A 55 -19.46 -8.84 -4.39
CA GLY A 55 -19.73 -10.09 -3.69
C GLY A 55 -18.46 -10.91 -3.50
N LEU A 56 -17.50 -10.39 -2.73
CA LEU A 56 -16.27 -11.12 -2.43
C LEU A 56 -16.55 -12.27 -1.46
N ASN A 57 -15.88 -13.40 -1.66
CA ASN A 57 -15.77 -14.42 -0.61
C ASN A 57 -14.70 -14.04 0.43
N ARG A 58 -14.55 -14.86 1.47
CA ARG A 58 -13.62 -14.58 2.59
C ARG A 58 -12.16 -14.48 2.14
N ASP A 59 -11.69 -15.38 1.27
CA ASP A 59 -10.30 -15.41 0.83
C ASP A 59 -9.99 -14.23 -0.08
N GLN A 60 -10.89 -13.93 -1.02
CA GLN A 60 -10.81 -12.75 -1.88
C GLN A 60 -10.81 -11.47 -1.05
N TYR A 61 -11.65 -11.39 -0.01
CA TYR A 61 -11.67 -10.25 0.89
C TYR A 61 -10.29 -10.03 1.54
N GLN A 62 -9.68 -11.08 2.09
CA GLN A 62 -8.38 -10.99 2.76
C GLN A 62 -7.27 -10.54 1.78
N GLN A 63 -7.29 -11.06 0.55
CA GLN A 63 -6.34 -10.66 -0.49
C GLN A 63 -6.55 -9.20 -0.93
N ILE A 64 -7.80 -8.78 -1.15
CA ILE A 64 -8.14 -7.38 -1.49
C ILE A 64 -7.77 -6.43 -0.35
N TYR A 65 -7.99 -6.83 0.91
CA TYR A 65 -7.55 -6.06 2.08
C TYR A 65 -6.04 -5.87 2.12
N THR A 66 -5.29 -6.94 1.87
CA THR A 66 -3.81 -6.89 1.82
C THR A 66 -3.34 -5.96 0.70
N ILE A 67 -3.94 -6.08 -0.50
CA ILE A 67 -3.64 -5.18 -1.63
C ILE A 67 -3.95 -3.73 -1.27
N ASN A 68 -5.13 -3.45 -0.71
CA ASN A 68 -5.54 -2.09 -0.36
C ASN A 68 -4.63 -1.48 0.72
N THR A 69 -4.21 -2.26 1.71
CA THR A 69 -3.28 -1.82 2.76
C THR A 69 -1.97 -1.35 2.15
N ASP A 70 -1.36 -2.15 1.27
CA ASP A 70 -0.14 -1.78 0.57
C ASP A 70 -0.31 -0.53 -0.31
N ILE A 71 -1.36 -0.49 -1.13
CA ILE A 71 -1.64 0.65 -2.00
C ILE A 71 -1.84 1.94 -1.19
N ILE A 72 -2.52 1.88 -0.04
CA ILE A 72 -2.73 3.05 0.82
C ILE A 72 -1.40 3.54 1.40
N ARG A 73 -0.56 2.65 1.94
CA ARG A 73 0.78 3.03 2.46
C ARG A 73 1.61 3.73 1.39
N ARG A 74 1.62 3.17 0.18
CA ARG A 74 2.37 3.75 -0.95
C ARG A 74 1.77 5.07 -1.43
N LYS A 75 0.44 5.21 -1.44
CA LYS A 75 -0.21 6.51 -1.70
C LYS A 75 0.20 7.54 -0.65
N ASP A 76 0.19 7.20 0.63
CA ASP A 76 0.57 8.11 1.71
C ASP A 76 2.04 8.55 1.59
N ALA A 77 2.95 7.63 1.24
CA ALA A 77 4.34 7.94 0.99
C ALA A 77 4.53 8.92 -0.20
N ILE A 78 3.81 8.69 -1.32
CA ILE A 78 3.82 9.60 -2.48
C ILE A 78 3.30 11.00 -2.09
N HIS A 79 2.28 11.06 -1.23
CA HIS A 79 1.73 12.33 -0.74
C HIS A 79 2.66 13.03 0.26
N ALA A 80 3.40 12.28 1.07
CA ALA A 80 4.36 12.83 2.02
C ALA A 80 5.65 13.32 1.35
N ASN A 81 5.97 12.84 0.14
CA ASN A 81 7.18 13.24 -0.56
C ASN A 81 7.06 14.68 -1.11
N THR A 82 7.76 15.61 -0.46
CA THR A 82 7.83 17.04 -0.80
C THR A 82 8.75 17.33 -1.99
N GLY A 83 9.64 16.41 -2.34
CA GLY A 83 10.55 16.55 -3.48
C GLY A 83 9.89 16.30 -4.84
N LEU A 84 8.68 15.72 -4.88
CA LEU A 84 7.98 15.45 -6.12
C LEU A 84 7.24 16.69 -6.64
N SER A 85 7.47 17.00 -7.91
CA SER A 85 6.61 17.92 -8.65
C SER A 85 5.18 17.38 -8.72
N LYS A 86 4.23 18.29 -9.01
CA LYS A 86 2.82 17.89 -9.18
C LYS A 86 2.63 16.86 -10.28
N LYS A 87 3.39 16.97 -11.38
CA LYS A 87 3.31 16.05 -12.53
C LYS A 87 3.81 14.65 -12.17
N GLU A 88 4.98 14.56 -11.52
CA GLU A 88 5.55 13.28 -11.09
C GLU A 88 4.65 12.60 -10.05
N ARG A 89 4.14 13.36 -9.08
CA ARG A 89 3.18 12.84 -8.10
C ARG A 89 1.95 12.23 -8.78
N MET A 90 1.40 12.92 -9.78
CA MET A 90 0.26 12.41 -10.56
C MET A 90 0.60 11.13 -11.33
N GLN A 91 1.77 11.09 -11.98
CA GLN A 91 2.23 9.91 -12.73
C GLN A 91 2.39 8.69 -11.80
N GLN A 92 3.01 8.87 -10.64
CA GLN A 92 3.19 7.80 -9.66
C GLN A 92 1.85 7.29 -9.12
N LEU A 93 0.91 8.19 -8.80
CA LEU A 93 -0.43 7.80 -8.37
C LEU A 93 -1.19 7.03 -9.45
N LYS A 94 -1.06 7.43 -10.73
CA LYS A 94 -1.69 6.74 -11.86
C LYS A 94 -1.09 5.35 -12.09
N ALA A 95 0.23 5.22 -11.97
CA ALA A 95 0.92 3.94 -12.05
C ALA A 95 0.46 3.00 -10.93
N LEU A 96 0.38 3.51 -9.70
CA LEU A 96 -0.07 2.76 -8.53
C LEU A 96 -1.54 2.30 -8.66
N GLU A 97 -2.40 3.12 -9.25
CA GLU A 97 -3.78 2.76 -9.54
C GLU A 97 -3.87 1.65 -10.60
N SER A 98 -3.03 1.73 -11.64
CA SER A 98 -2.95 0.70 -12.68
C SER A 98 -2.48 -0.64 -12.11
N GLU A 99 -1.47 -0.60 -11.24
CA GLU A 99 -0.97 -1.78 -10.51
C GLU A 99 -2.06 -2.39 -9.63
N ARG A 100 -2.82 -1.58 -8.87
CA ARG A 100 -3.95 -2.07 -8.07
C ARG A 100 -4.97 -2.82 -8.93
N SER A 101 -5.34 -2.23 -10.06
CA SER A 101 -6.28 -2.84 -11.01
C SER A 101 -5.77 -4.18 -11.54
N GLN A 102 -4.50 -4.27 -11.90
CA GLN A 102 -3.86 -5.53 -12.31
C GLN A 102 -3.87 -6.57 -11.18
N ARG A 103 -3.52 -6.20 -9.96
CA ARG A 103 -3.57 -7.10 -8.80
C ARG A 103 -4.98 -7.59 -8.51
N PHE A 104 -5.99 -6.73 -8.66
CA PHE A 104 -7.40 -7.15 -8.50
C PHE A 104 -7.81 -8.18 -9.56
N LYS A 105 -7.33 -8.11 -10.80
CA LYS A 105 -7.61 -9.14 -11.82
C LYS A 105 -7.16 -10.54 -11.41
N THR A 106 -6.13 -10.65 -10.57
CA THR A 106 -5.61 -11.94 -10.10
C THR A 106 -6.45 -12.57 -8.98
N VAL A 107 -7.28 -11.77 -8.31
CA VAL A 107 -8.08 -12.18 -7.15
C VAL A 107 -9.57 -12.32 -7.50
N LEU A 108 -10.05 -11.41 -8.34
CA LEU A 108 -11.46 -11.34 -8.73
C LEU A 108 -11.74 -12.29 -9.89
N THR A 109 -12.91 -12.94 -9.85
CA THR A 109 -13.45 -13.61 -11.03
C THR A 109 -13.74 -12.60 -12.14
N ALA A 110 -13.84 -13.04 -13.40
CA ALA A 110 -14.15 -12.15 -14.52
C ALA A 110 -15.45 -11.34 -14.30
N SER A 111 -16.50 -11.97 -13.75
CA SER A 111 -17.77 -11.32 -13.44
C SER A 111 -17.62 -10.25 -12.33
N GLN A 112 -16.91 -10.56 -11.25
CA GLN A 112 -16.63 -9.60 -10.18
C GLN A 112 -15.76 -8.44 -10.68
N TYR A 113 -14.74 -8.73 -11.50
CA TYR A 113 -13.87 -7.72 -12.08
C TYR A 113 -14.64 -6.79 -13.01
N LYS A 114 -15.57 -7.31 -13.83
CA LYS A 114 -16.46 -6.47 -14.64
C LYS A 114 -17.28 -5.51 -13.77
N LYS A 115 -17.96 -6.02 -12.74
CA LYS A 115 -18.73 -5.18 -11.80
C LYS A 115 -17.87 -4.10 -11.14
N TRP A 116 -16.63 -4.43 -10.79
CA TRP A 116 -15.67 -3.46 -10.25
C TRP A 116 -15.35 -2.35 -11.25
N ASN A 117 -15.03 -2.67 -12.51
CA ASN A 117 -14.73 -1.64 -13.52
C ASN A 117 -15.95 -0.75 -13.80
N ASP A 118 -17.13 -1.35 -13.97
CA ASP A 118 -18.37 -0.60 -14.20
C ASP A 118 -18.62 0.39 -13.06
N TRP A 119 -18.38 -0.05 -11.81
CA TRP A 119 -18.51 0.82 -10.65
C TRP A 119 -17.46 1.95 -10.59
N GLU A 120 -16.20 1.68 -10.94
CA GLU A 120 -15.16 2.72 -11.02
C GLU A 120 -15.44 3.74 -12.13
N MET A 121 -15.94 3.29 -13.29
CA MET A 121 -16.33 4.17 -14.39
C MET A 121 -17.48 5.09 -13.99
N SER A 122 -18.54 4.55 -13.37
CA SER A 122 -19.66 5.35 -12.87
C SER A 122 -19.21 6.40 -11.85
N LYS A 123 -18.25 6.07 -10.97
CA LYS A 123 -17.67 7.05 -10.03
C LYS A 123 -16.89 8.15 -10.73
N LYS A 124 -16.17 7.81 -11.79
CA LYS A 124 -15.41 8.78 -12.60
C LYS A 124 -16.36 9.75 -13.30
N GLU A 125 -17.40 9.24 -13.96
CA GLU A 125 -18.44 10.04 -14.62
C GLU A 125 -19.11 11.00 -13.63
N HIS A 126 -19.52 10.50 -12.46
CA HIS A 126 -20.14 11.34 -11.43
C HIS A 126 -19.19 12.43 -10.90
N LEU A 127 -17.89 12.12 -10.80
CA LEU A 127 -16.89 13.12 -10.42
C LEU A 127 -16.74 14.19 -11.50
N GLU A 128 -16.69 13.81 -12.77
CA GLU A 128 -16.60 14.73 -13.91
C GLU A 128 -17.83 15.66 -13.98
N GLU A 129 -19.04 15.11 -13.84
CA GLU A 129 -20.28 15.88 -13.78
C GLU A 129 -20.25 16.92 -12.64
N LYS A 130 -19.83 16.51 -11.45
CA LYS A 130 -19.72 17.40 -10.28
C LYS A 130 -18.69 18.52 -10.52
N MET A 131 -17.57 18.19 -11.17
CA MET A 131 -16.54 19.16 -11.51
C MET A 131 -17.04 20.16 -12.56
N GLU A 132 -17.78 19.70 -13.55
CA GLU A 132 -18.37 20.55 -14.58
C GLU A 132 -19.41 21.50 -14.00
N LYS A 133 -20.33 21.00 -13.15
CA LYS A 133 -21.29 21.84 -12.42
C LYS A 133 -20.59 22.91 -11.57
N LYS A 134 -19.44 22.59 -10.96
CA LYS A 134 -18.63 23.55 -10.21
C LYS A 134 -17.98 24.60 -11.11
N ARG A 135 -17.55 24.24 -12.32
CA ARG A 135 -17.00 25.17 -13.31
C ARG A 135 -18.07 26.14 -13.79
N GLN A 136 -19.26 25.64 -14.16
CA GLN A 136 -20.39 26.45 -14.59
C GLN A 136 -20.82 27.46 -13.52
N ARG A 137 -20.95 27.02 -12.26
CA ARG A 137 -21.24 27.92 -11.14
C ARG A 137 -20.20 29.03 -10.98
N LYS A 138 -18.91 28.68 -11.04
CA LYS A 138 -17.83 29.68 -10.97
C LYS A 138 -17.86 30.66 -12.13
N GLN A 139 -18.22 30.21 -13.33
CA GLN A 139 -18.32 31.07 -14.51
C GLN A 139 -19.52 32.02 -14.41
N ALA A 140 -20.66 31.55 -13.88
CA ALA A 140 -21.84 32.37 -13.65
C ALA A 140 -21.68 33.41 -12.51
N THR A 141 -20.78 33.18 -11.56
CA THR A 141 -20.49 34.11 -10.43
C THR A 141 -19.29 35.02 -10.71
N ARG A 142 -18.68 34.96 -11.90
CA ARG A 142 -17.62 35.91 -12.28
C ARG A 142 -18.27 37.22 -12.75
N PRO A 143 -17.94 38.37 -12.14
CA PRO A 143 -18.41 39.68 -12.59
C PRO A 143 -17.86 40.03 -13.97
#